data_AF-A0A2H6N772-F1
#
_entry.id   AF-A0A2H6N772-F1
#
_cell.length_a   1.000
_cell.length_b   1.000
_cell.length_c   1.000
_cell.angle_alpha   90.00
_cell.angle_beta   90.00
_cell.angle_gamma   90.00
#
_symmetry.space_group_name_H-M   'P 1'
#
loop_
_entity.id
_entity.type
_entity.pdbx_description
1 polymer ?
#
loop_
_entity_poly.entity_id
_entity_poly.type
_entity_poly.pdbx_seq_one_letter_code
_entity_poly.pdbx_strand_id
1 'polypeptide(L)'
;MAKRTQARRFITLIDTFYEKKVRLICSASAPLQSIFIQADHDSGLDEKRVLMDDLGLSQDSAEALSMFTGEEEIFAFQRTISRLTEMQTEQYWKDGDRSKKKLQPEG
;
A
#
# COMPACT_ATOMS: atom_id res chain seq x y z
N MET A 1 3.15 -7.44 15.27
CA MET A 1 2.89 -8.17 14.00
C MET A 1 1.64 -7.68 13.27
N ALA A 2 0.46 -7.54 13.91
CA ALA A 2 -0.80 -7.20 13.22
C ALA A 2 -0.83 -5.88 12.42
N LYS A 3 -0.16 -4.81 12.89
CA LYS A 3 -0.15 -3.51 12.21
C LYS A 3 0.59 -3.52 10.87
N ARG A 4 1.67 -4.31 10.74
CA ARG A 4 2.40 -4.46 9.46
C ARG A 4 1.53 -5.16 8.41
N THR A 5 0.76 -6.17 8.81
CA THR A 5 -0.20 -6.85 7.94
C THR A 5 -1.32 -5.90 7.48
N GLN A 6 -1.82 -5.02 8.35
CA GLN A 6 -2.86 -4.03 8.00
C GLN A 6 -2.34 -2.99 6.99
N ALA A 7 -1.13 -2.46 7.20
CA ALA A 7 -0.52 -1.51 6.27
C ALA A 7 -0.34 -2.12 4.87
N ARG A 8 0.11 -3.37 4.78
CA ARG A 8 0.24 -4.10 3.50
C ARG A 8 -1.10 -4.25 2.78
N ARG A 9 -2.14 -4.69 3.51
CA ARG A 9 -3.49 -4.80 2.94
C ARG A 9 -4.02 -3.45 2.43
N PHE A 10 -3.70 -2.37 3.15
CA PHE A 10 -4.08 -1.03 2.74
C PHE A 10 -3.33 -0.58 1.47
N ILE A 11 -2.01 -0.80 1.37
CA ILE A 11 -1.24 -0.51 0.14
C ILE A 11 -1.85 -1.25 -1.06
N THR A 12 -2.05 -2.57 -0.95
CA THR A 12 -2.62 -3.38 -2.03
C THR A 12 -4.02 -2.90 -2.43
N LEU A 13 -4.83 -2.48 -1.46
CA LEU A 13 -6.15 -1.93 -1.72
C LEU A 13 -6.07 -0.64 -2.54
N ILE A 14 -5.20 0.30 -2.14
CA ILE A 14 -5.01 1.56 -2.87
C ILE A 14 -4.46 1.31 -4.27
N ASP A 15 -3.53 0.37 -4.42
CA ASP A 15 -2.99 -0.02 -5.73
C ASP A 15 -4.11 -0.51 -6.66
N THR A 16 -4.98 -1.38 -6.14
CA THR A 16 -6.13 -1.92 -6.89
C THR A 16 -7.12 -0.82 -7.28
N PHE A 17 -7.45 0.08 -6.35
CA PHE A 17 -8.36 1.19 -6.62
C PHE A 17 -7.77 2.17 -7.63
N TYR A 18 -6.47 2.44 -7.52
CA TYR A 18 -5.78 3.31 -8.44
C TYR A 18 -5.80 2.73 -9.86
N GLU A 19 -5.48 1.44 -10.02
CA GLU A 19 -5.48 0.74 -11.30
C GLU A 19 -6.87 0.69 -11.94
N LYS A 20 -7.91 0.44 -11.12
CA LYS A 20 -9.29 0.39 -11.61
C LYS A 20 -9.94 1.77 -11.75
N LYS A 21 -9.22 2.86 -11.46
CA LYS A 21 -9.72 4.24 -11.46
C LYS A 21 -10.99 4.40 -10.60
N VAL A 22 -10.95 3.85 -9.39
CA VAL A 22 -12.05 3.90 -8.41
C VAL A 22 -12.05 5.24 -7.68
N ARG A 23 -13.23 5.83 -7.50
CA ARG A 23 -13.42 7.00 -6.63
C ARG A 23 -13.48 6.53 -5.17
N LEU A 24 -12.43 6.84 -4.41
CA LEU A 24 -12.33 6.54 -2.98
C LEU A 24 -12.73 7.76 -2.15
N ILE A 25 -13.62 7.57 -1.18
CA ILE A 25 -13.94 8.56 -0.16
C ILE A 25 -13.62 7.93 1.19
N CYS A 26 -12.72 8.54 1.95
CA CYS A 26 -12.34 8.08 3.29
C CYS A 26 -11.91 9.26 4.17
N SER A 27 -12.00 9.07 5.49
CA SER A 27 -11.45 9.98 6.48
C SER A 27 -10.32 9.28 7.24
N ALA A 28 -9.38 10.07 7.78
CA ALA A 28 -8.30 9.58 8.60
C ALA A 28 -8.11 10.49 9.81
N SER A 29 -7.67 9.92 10.94
CA SER A 29 -7.33 10.68 12.15
C SER A 29 -6.01 11.42 12.04
N ALA A 30 -5.21 11.15 11.01
CA ALA A 30 -3.91 11.74 10.77
C ALA A 30 -3.81 12.23 9.31
N PRO A 31 -2.96 13.23 9.03
CA PRO A 31 -2.65 13.65 7.67
C PRO A 31 -2.14 12.50 6.79
N LEU A 32 -2.36 12.61 5.48
CA LEU A 32 -1.97 11.58 4.50
C LEU A 32 -0.47 11.21 4.57
N GLN A 33 0.38 12.20 4.81
CA GLN A 33 1.84 12.05 4.88
C GLN A 33 2.30 11.23 6.09
N SER A 34 1.48 11.15 7.14
CA SER A 34 1.78 10.43 8.39
C SER A 34 0.89 9.20 8.60
N ILE A 35 0.16 8.76 7.57
CA ILE A 35 -0.73 7.58 7.65
C ILE A 35 0.04 6.27 7.86
N PHE A 36 1.31 6.25 7.45
CA PHE A 36 2.26 5.18 7.76
C PHE A 36 3.23 5.69 8.81
N ILE A 37 3.21 5.07 9.99
CA ILE A 37 4.21 5.32 11.02
C ILE A 37 5.46 4.54 10.61
N GLN A 38 6.52 5.27 10.27
CA GLN A 38 7.85 4.69 10.08
C GLN A 38 8.28 4.13 11.43
N ALA A 39 8.05 2.84 11.65
CA ALA A 39 8.65 2.16 12.77
C ALA A 39 10.14 2.16 12.47
N ASP A 40 10.93 2.88 13.27
CA ASP A 40 12.39 2.86 13.21
C ASP A 40 12.83 1.42 13.02
N HIS A 41 13.34 1.12 11.84
CA HIS A 41 13.75 -0.22 11.47
C HIS A 41 15.21 -0.40 11.84
N ASP A 42 15.59 0.01 13.06
CA ASP A 42 16.93 -0.26 13.53
C ASP A 42 16.98 -1.65 14.20
N SER A 43 17.94 -2.45 13.72
CA SER A 43 18.54 -3.60 14.40
C SER A 43 17.78 -4.95 14.56
N GLY A 44 16.52 -5.12 14.16
CA GLY A 44 15.77 -6.36 14.51
C GLY A 44 15.71 -7.50 13.46
N LEU A 45 16.22 -7.31 12.23
CA LEU A 45 16.04 -8.30 11.15
C LEU A 45 16.86 -9.58 11.38
N ASP A 46 18.06 -9.44 11.95
CA ASP A 46 18.96 -10.56 12.18
C ASP A 46 18.54 -11.38 13.40
N GLU A 47 18.13 -10.74 14.50
CA GLU A 47 17.60 -11.45 15.69
C GLU A 47 16.30 -12.21 15.39
N LYS A 48 15.44 -11.63 14.54
CA LYS A 48 14.17 -12.27 14.16
C LYS A 48 14.37 -13.48 13.24
N ARG A 49 15.44 -13.50 12.45
CA ARG A 49 15.81 -14.68 11.65
C ARG A 49 16.30 -15.82 12.54
N VAL A 50 17.15 -15.52 13.53
CA VAL A 50 17.62 -16.50 14.52
C VAL A 50 16.44 -17.08 15.31
N LEU A 51 15.52 -16.25 15.77
CA LEU A 51 14.31 -16.68 16.48
C LEU A 51 13.32 -17.49 15.61
N MET A 52 13.32 -17.30 14.27
CA MET A 52 12.43 -18.03 13.36
C MET A 52 12.95 -19.44 13.06
N ASP A 53 14.27 -19.62 13.02
CA ASP A 53 14.93 -20.93 12.87
C ASP A 53 14.69 -21.81 14.12
N ASP A 54 14.90 -21.25 15.31
CA ASP A 54 14.70 -21.96 16.59
C ASP A 54 13.25 -22.41 16.84
N LEU A 55 12.26 -21.70 16.29
CA LEU A 55 10.84 -22.00 16.46
C LEU A 55 10.27 -22.92 15.36
N GLY A 56 11.07 -23.35 14.39
CA GLY A 56 10.66 -24.27 13.32
C GLY A 56 9.53 -23.72 12.44
N LEU A 57 9.41 -22.39 12.31
CA LEU A 57 8.40 -21.77 11.45
C LEU A 57 8.75 -22.02 9.98
N SER A 58 7.78 -22.47 9.18
CA SER A 58 8.03 -22.77 7.77
C SER A 58 8.55 -21.54 7.02
N GLN A 59 9.63 -21.76 6.28
CA GLN A 59 10.37 -20.73 5.55
C GLN A 59 9.47 -19.89 4.63
N ASP A 60 8.40 -20.49 4.07
CA ASP A 60 7.40 -19.80 3.23
C ASP A 60 6.70 -18.62 3.91
N SER A 61 6.37 -18.75 5.21
CA SER A 61 5.70 -17.67 5.95
C SER A 61 6.69 -16.57 6.38
N ALA A 62 7.95 -16.95 6.57
CA ALA A 62 9.04 -16.05 6.91
C ALA A 62 9.57 -15.30 5.69
N GLU A 63 9.63 -15.92 4.51
CA GLU A 63 10.01 -15.31 3.23
C GLU A 63 9.02 -14.23 2.83
N ALA A 64 7.71 -14.46 2.90
CA ALA A 64 6.71 -13.41 2.64
C ALA A 64 6.84 -12.22 3.62
N LEU A 65 7.41 -12.45 4.80
CA LEU A 65 7.62 -11.41 5.82
C LEU A 65 8.99 -10.72 5.69
N SER A 66 10.03 -11.43 5.23
CA SER A 66 11.43 -10.98 5.10
C SER A 66 11.80 -10.53 3.67
N MET A 67 10.99 -10.84 2.66
CA MET A 67 11.18 -10.45 1.25
C MET A 67 11.09 -8.93 1.05
N PHE A 68 10.53 -8.20 2.02
CA PHE A 68 10.52 -6.74 1.98
C PHE A 68 11.64 -6.21 2.86
N THR A 69 12.73 -5.79 2.21
CA THR A 69 13.75 -4.98 2.85
C THR A 69 13.15 -3.63 3.25
N GLY A 70 13.73 -2.94 4.26
CA GLY A 70 13.19 -1.66 4.74
C GLY A 70 13.06 -0.59 3.65
N GLU A 71 13.92 -0.65 2.62
CA GLU A 71 13.90 0.27 1.48
C GLU A 71 12.68 0.07 0.58
N GLU A 72 12.30 -1.18 0.31
CA GLU A 72 11.11 -1.49 -0.48
C GLU A 72 9.84 -1.01 0.25
N GLU A 73 9.77 -1.17 1.58
CA GLU A 73 8.61 -0.72 2.38
C GLU A 73 8.45 0.80 2.25
N ILE A 74 9.54 1.54 2.34
CA ILE A 74 9.56 3.00 2.15
C ILE A 74 9.07 3.39 0.76
N PHE A 75 9.58 2.73 -0.28
CA PHE A 75 9.16 3.00 -1.65
C PHE A 75 7.66 2.71 -1.85
N ALA A 76 7.16 1.61 -1.29
CA ALA A 76 5.74 1.27 -1.33
C ALA A 76 4.88 2.34 -0.64
N PHE A 77 5.28 2.82 0.55
CA PHE A 77 4.55 3.87 1.27
C PHE A 77 4.53 5.19 0.49
N GLN A 78 5.68 5.66 0.00
CA GLN A 78 5.76 6.90 -0.77
C GLN A 78 4.90 6.83 -2.03
N ARG A 79 4.97 5.71 -2.76
CA ARG A 79 4.16 5.45 -3.94
C ARG A 79 2.66 5.44 -3.61
N THR A 80 2.25 4.86 -2.49
CA THR A 80 0.86 4.91 -2.03
C THR A 80 0.40 6.33 -1.72
N ILE A 81 1.24 7.15 -1.07
CA ILE A 81 0.93 8.56 -0.78
C ILE A 81 0.76 9.36 -2.07
N SER A 82 1.66 9.17 -3.04
CA SER A 82 1.56 9.84 -4.34
C SER A 82 0.26 9.48 -5.07
N ARG A 83 -0.12 8.19 -5.06
CA ARG A 83 -1.39 7.76 -5.64
C ARG A 83 -2.60 8.37 -4.94
N LEU A 84 -2.62 8.36 -3.61
CA LEU A 84 -3.71 8.97 -2.85
C LEU A 84 -3.83 10.47 -3.12
N THR A 85 -2.71 11.16 -3.27
CA THR A 85 -2.67 12.58 -3.66
C THR A 85 -3.25 12.78 -5.05
N GLU A 86 -2.83 11.98 -6.03
CA GLU A 86 -3.36 12.05 -7.39
C GLU A 86 -4.86 11.75 -7.45
N MET A 87 -5.33 10.76 -6.67
CA MET A 87 -6.74 10.37 -6.57
C MET A 87 -7.65 11.49 -6.02
N GLN A 88 -7.09 12.53 -5.41
CA GLN A 88 -7.82 13.71 -4.93
C GLN A 88 -7.95 14.79 -6.02
N THR A 89 -7.29 14.64 -7.16
CA THR A 89 -7.32 15.64 -8.24
C THR A 89 -8.60 15.51 -9.09
N GLU A 90 -9.09 16.65 -9.58
CA GLU A 90 -10.22 16.67 -10.50
C GLU A 90 -9.91 15.91 -11.81
N GLN A 91 -8.65 15.95 -12.25
CA GLN A 91 -8.20 15.24 -13.44
C GLN A 91 -8.39 13.73 -13.29
N TYR A 92 -7.94 13.16 -12.16
CA TYR A 92 -8.14 11.74 -11.88
C TYR A 92 -9.63 11.35 -11.89
N TRP A 93 -10.51 12.22 -11.38
CA TRP A 93 -11.95 11.97 -11.37
C TRP A 93 -12.60 12.01 -12.75
N LYS A 94 -12.11 12.90 -13.62
CA LYS A 94 -12.53 13.00 -15.02
C LYS A 94 -12.11 11.76 -15.80
N ASP A 95 -10.87 11.32 -15.61
CA ASP A 95 -10.32 10.16 -16.32
C ASP A 95 -10.95 8.84 -15.86
N GLY A 96 -11.34 8.75 -14.58
CA GLY A 96 -12.08 7.61 -14.03
C GLY A 96 -13.58 7.59 -14.34
N ASP A 97 -14.14 8.67 -14.91
CA ASP A 97 -15.58 8.78 -15.18
C ASP A 97 -16.00 7.94 -16.38
N ARG A 98 -16.25 6.66 -16.12
CA ARG A 98 -16.75 5.69 -17.12
C ARG A 98 -18.11 6.07 -17.71
N SER A 99 -18.85 7.00 -17.08
CA SER A 99 -20.15 7.47 -17.55
C SER A 99 -20.04 8.22 -18.89
N LYS A 100 -18.88 8.86 -19.15
CA LYS A 100 -18.66 9.62 -20.40
C LYS A 100 -18.29 8.76 -21.61
N LYS A 101 -17.90 7.49 -21.41
CA LYS A 101 -17.48 6.62 -22.52
C LYS A 101 -18.66 6.02 -23.33
N LYS A 102 -19.89 6.10 -22.81
CA LYS A 102 -21.08 5.48 -23.45
C LYS A 102 -21.84 6.36 -24.46
N LEU A 103 -21.33 7.55 -24.81
CA LEU A 103 -22.10 8.54 -25.59
C LEU A 103 -21.51 8.91 -26.95
N GLN A 104 -20.56 8.15 -27.50
CA GLN A 104 -20.16 8.31 -28.90
C GLN A 104 -20.89 7.27 -29.74
N PRO A 105 -21.92 7.65 -30.54
CA PRO A 105 -22.40 6.80 -31.61
C PRO A 105 -21.29 6.73 -32.66
N GLU A 106 -20.87 5.52 -33.01
CA GLU A 106 -19.95 5.29 -34.12
C GLU A 106 -20.69 5.67 -35.40
N GLY A 107 -20.27 6.78 -36.02
CA GLY A 107 -20.79 7.29 -37.28
C GLY A 107 -20.11 6.65 -38.47
#